data_AF-A0A2E4HZ37-F1
#
_entry.id   AF-A0A2E4HZ37-F1
#
_cell.length_a   1.000
_cell.length_b   1.000
_cell.length_c   1.000
_cell.angle_alpha   90.00
_cell.angle_beta   90.00
_cell.angle_gamma   90.00
#
_symmetry.space_group_name_H-M   'P 1'
#
loop_
_entity.id
_entity.type
_entity.pdbx_description
1 polymer ?
#
loop_
_entity_poly.entity_id
_entity_poly.type
_entity_poly.pdbx_seq_one_letter_code
_entity_poly.pdbx_strand_id
1 'polypeptide(L)'
;MVQSATKEPLEGSNALSVLENVNRIYVAKGRKVIDMDLSQDEAEESELLELLLGRSGKLRAPTIRVGGSLMVGYSQEMFASVLL
;
A
#
# COMPACT_ATOMS: atom_id res chain seq x y z
N MET A 1 15.37 7.39 -1.10
CA MET A 1 15.55 5.92 -1.05
C MET A 1 14.41 5.29 -1.84
N VAL A 2 14.68 4.76 -3.03
CA VAL A 2 13.72 3.94 -3.78
C VAL A 2 14.08 2.48 -3.50
N GLN A 3 13.25 1.79 -2.70
CA GLN A 3 13.45 0.38 -2.44
C GLN A 3 12.85 -0.40 -3.63
N SER A 4 13.72 -0.96 -4.46
CA SER A 4 13.33 -1.81 -5.60
C SER A 4 12.83 -3.17 -5.09
N ALA A 5 11.68 -3.60 -5.63
CA ALA A 5 11.00 -4.86 -5.31
C ALA A 5 11.75 -6.10 -5.87
N THR A 6 12.92 -6.43 -5.34
CA THR A 6 13.58 -7.73 -5.59
C THR A 6 14.43 -8.15 -4.39
N LYS A 7 13.79 -8.51 -3.28
CA LYS A 7 14.18 -9.66 -2.44
C LYS A 7 13.22 -9.79 -1.27
N GLU A 8 12.56 -10.93 -1.22
CA GLU A 8 11.67 -11.39 -0.14
C GLU A 8 10.26 -10.76 -0.18
N PRO A 9 9.22 -11.53 -0.57
CA PRO A 9 7.85 -11.06 -0.45
C PRO A 9 7.58 -10.80 1.03
N LEU A 10 7.23 -9.57 1.40
CA LEU A 10 6.81 -9.26 2.77
C LEU A 10 5.60 -10.14 3.10
N GLU A 11 5.82 -11.10 4.02
CA GLU A 11 4.79 -11.92 4.62
C GLU A 11 3.94 -11.04 5.57
N GLY A 12 2.68 -11.42 5.79
CA GLY A 12 1.68 -10.58 6.46
C GLY A 12 2.11 -9.90 7.76
N SER A 13 3.00 -10.50 8.54
CA SER A 13 3.55 -9.91 9.77
C SER A 13 4.47 -8.71 9.53
N ASN A 14 5.16 -8.64 8.38
CA ASN A 14 6.04 -7.52 8.05
C ASN A 14 5.31 -6.41 7.27
N ALA A 15 4.11 -6.70 6.75
CA ALA A 15 3.32 -5.76 5.95
C ALA A 15 2.82 -4.54 6.74
N LEU A 16 2.66 -4.65 8.05
CA LEU A 16 2.34 -3.47 8.87
C LEU A 16 3.53 -2.53 9.04
N SER A 17 4.76 -3.06 9.01
CA SER A 17 5.97 -2.22 9.14
C SER A 17 6.13 -1.27 7.95
N VAL A 18 5.54 -1.56 6.78
CA VAL A 18 5.54 -0.59 5.66
C VAL A 18 4.59 0.59 5.86
N LEU A 19 3.63 0.48 6.78
CA LEU A 19 2.73 1.57 7.19
C LEU A 19 3.36 2.49 8.23
N GLU A 20 4.52 2.13 8.77
CA GLU A 20 5.18 2.93 9.79
C GLU A 20 5.59 4.30 9.21
N ASN A 21 5.11 5.39 9.81
CA ASN A 21 5.24 6.76 9.29
C ASN A 21 4.57 6.99 7.92
N VAL A 22 3.49 6.26 7.64
CA VAL A 22 2.60 6.49 6.51
C VAL A 22 1.31 7.11 7.03
N ASN A 23 0.92 8.20 6.40
CA ASN A 23 -0.24 9.01 6.74
C ASN A 23 -1.40 8.71 5.80
N ARG A 24 -1.10 8.24 4.58
CA ARG A 24 -2.09 8.01 3.53
C ARG A 24 -1.72 6.80 2.68
N ILE A 25 -2.69 5.95 2.38
CA ILE A 25 -2.50 4.76 1.58
C ILE A 25 -3.36 4.80 0.32
N TYR A 26 -2.78 4.26 -0.75
CA TYR A 26 -3.42 4.11 -2.05
C TYR A 26 -3.35 2.65 -2.46
N VAL A 27 -4.50 1.97 -2.48
CA VAL A 27 -4.57 0.53 -2.78
C VAL A 27 -5.33 0.30 -4.08
N ALA A 28 -4.67 -0.31 -5.06
CA ALA A 28 -5.26 -0.63 -6.36
C ALA A 28 -5.94 -2.01 -6.31
N LYS A 29 -7.27 -2.02 -6.37
CA LYS A 29 -8.12 -3.23 -6.45
C LYS A 29 -8.77 -3.33 -7.83
N GLY A 30 -7.97 -3.74 -8.81
CA GLY A 30 -8.42 -3.86 -10.20
C GLY A 30 -8.60 -2.47 -10.83
N ARG A 31 -9.83 -2.11 -11.20
CA ARG A 31 -10.17 -0.77 -11.73
C ARG A 31 -10.47 0.27 -10.65
N LYS A 32 -10.59 -0.14 -9.38
CA LYS A 32 -10.84 0.78 -8.27
C LYS A 32 -9.55 1.11 -7.55
N VAL A 33 -9.39 2.38 -7.19
CA VAL A 33 -8.34 2.86 -6.30
C VAL A 33 -9.01 3.23 -4.99
N ILE A 34 -8.50 2.66 -3.89
CA ILE A 34 -8.90 3.04 -2.54
C ILE A 34 -7.87 4.04 -2.06
N ASP A 35 -8.34 5.21 -1.68
CA ASP A 35 -7.57 6.28 -1.07
C ASP A 35 -8.06 6.41 0.37
N MET A 36 -7.15 6.28 1.33
CA MET A 36 -7.48 6.31 2.75
C MET A 36 -6.40 7.08 3.51
N ASP A 37 -6.83 8.01 4.35
CA ASP A 37 -5.93 8.79 5.19
C ASP A 37 -5.87 8.17 6.59
N LEU A 38 -4.76 7.53 6.93
CA LEU A 38 -4.54 6.87 8.22
C LEU A 38 -4.50 7.85 9.41
N SER A 39 -4.45 9.16 9.16
CA SER A 39 -4.49 10.19 10.21
C SER A 39 -5.92 10.65 10.51
N GLN A 40 -6.89 10.29 9.67
CA GLN A 40 -8.29 10.71 9.78
C GLN A 40 -9.24 9.52 9.88
N ASP A 41 -8.96 8.45 9.14
CA ASP A 41 -9.70 7.20 9.16
C ASP A 41 -9.10 6.25 10.21
N GLU A 42 -9.87 5.97 11.27
CA GLU A 42 -9.60 4.86 12.19
C GLU A 42 -9.89 3.54 11.48
N ALA A 43 -8.89 2.99 10.79
CA ALA A 43 -8.94 1.66 10.20
C ALA A 43 -8.26 0.64 11.11
N GLU A 44 -8.92 -0.48 11.36
CA GLU A 44 -8.31 -1.58 12.12
C GLU A 44 -7.14 -2.20 11.33
N GLU A 45 -6.11 -2.63 12.05
CA GLU A 45 -4.91 -3.26 11.46
C GLU A 45 -5.27 -4.45 10.56
N SER A 46 -6.32 -5.20 10.93
CA SER A 46 -6.86 -6.31 10.14
C SER A 46 -7.40 -5.86 8.78
N GLU A 47 -8.17 -4.78 8.73
CA GLU A 47 -8.70 -4.25 7.46
C GLU A 47 -7.57 -3.71 6.57
N LEU A 48 -6.61 -3.01 7.18
CA LEU A 48 -5.42 -2.53 6.46
C LEU A 48 -4.62 -3.71 5.88
N LEU A 49 -4.41 -4.76 6.65
CA LEU A 49 -3.77 -5.99 6.16
C LEU A 49 -4.56 -6.62 5.02
N GLU A 50 -5.88 -6.72 5.09
CA GLU A 50 -6.69 -7.25 3.99
C GLU A 50 -6.63 -6.40 2.72
N LEU A 51 -6.46 -5.09 2.86
CA LEU A 51 -6.27 -4.18 1.74
C LEU A 51 -4.88 -4.33 1.11
N LEU A 52 -3.84 -4.41 1.95
CA LEU A 52 -2.44 -4.46 1.51
C LEU A 52 -2.03 -5.86 1.01
N LEU A 53 -2.60 -6.91 1.59
CA LEU A 53 -2.32 -8.29 1.24
C LEU A 53 -3.22 -8.76 0.08
N GLY A 54 -2.62 -9.49 -0.86
CA GLY A 54 -3.36 -10.21 -1.88
C GLY A 54 -3.98 -11.51 -1.36
N ARG A 55 -4.72 -12.22 -2.22
CA ARG A 55 -5.32 -13.54 -1.91
C ARG A 55 -4.32 -14.59 -1.39
N SER A 56 -3.03 -14.40 -1.67
CA SER A 56 -1.95 -15.29 -1.25
C SER A 56 -1.31 -14.88 0.09
N GLY A 57 -1.85 -13.89 0.81
CA GLY A 57 -1.30 -13.41 2.08
C GLY A 57 0.02 -12.65 1.95
N LYS A 58 0.39 -12.27 0.72
CA LYS A 58 1.59 -11.49 0.40
C LYS A 58 1.21 -10.07 0.04
N LEU A 59 2.11 -9.13 0.36
CA LEU A 59 1.93 -7.73 0.02
C LEU A 59 1.75 -7.56 -1.49
N ARG A 60 0.71 -6.83 -1.88
CA ARG A 60 0.35 -6.65 -3.29
C ARG A 60 1.38 -5.76 -3.98
N ALA A 61 2.11 -6.33 -4.92
CA ALA A 61 3.07 -5.61 -5.75
C ALA A 61 2.38 -4.86 -6.93
N PRO A 62 2.98 -3.78 -7.45
CA PRO A 62 4.11 -3.03 -6.91
C PRO A 62 3.76 -2.28 -5.63
N THR A 63 4.76 -2.06 -4.77
CA THR A 63 4.60 -1.26 -3.54
C THR A 63 5.57 -0.11 -3.59
N ILE A 64 5.06 1.12 -3.56
CA ILE A 64 5.86 2.34 -3.71
C ILE A 64 5.57 3.24 -2.53
N ARG A 65 6.62 3.66 -1.83
CA ARG A 65 6.52 4.66 -0.76
C ARG A 65 7.07 5.98 -1.26
N VAL A 66 6.26 7.03 -1.17
CA VAL A 66 6.63 8.40 -1.54
C VAL A 66 6.30 9.30 -0.35
N GLY A 67 7.33 9.72 0.40
CA GLY A 67 7.14 10.51 1.62
C GLY A 67 6.30 9.76 2.67
N GLY A 68 5.21 10.39 3.11
CA GLY A 68 4.20 9.82 4.02
C GLY A 68 3.07 9.07 3.31
N SER A 69 3.18 8.83 1.99
CA SER A 69 2.18 8.09 1.23
C SER A 69 2.70 6.72 0.78
N LEU A 70 1.85 5.70 0.87
CA LEU A 70 2.14 4.34 0.42
C LEU A 70 1.17 3.91 -0.68
N MET A 71 1.70 3.49 -1.82
CA MET A 71 0.94 2.91 -2.93
C MET A 71 1.15 1.42 -2.98
N VAL A 72 0.07 0.67 -3.14
CA VAL A 72 0.07 -0.78 -3.18
C VAL A 72 -0.76 -1.27 -4.35
N GLY A 73 -0.13 -2.05 -5.23
CA GLY A 73 -0.68 -2.47 -6.51
C GLY A 73 -0.44 -1.46 -7.64
N TYR A 74 -0.97 -1.79 -8.82
CA TYR A 74 -0.82 -0.97 -10.03
C TYR A 74 -2.19 -0.47 -10.50
N SER A 75 -2.33 0.84 -10.64
CA SER A 75 -3.44 1.49 -11.35
C SER A 75 -2.91 2.73 -12.05
N GLN A 76 -3.19 2.86 -13.35
CA GLN A 76 -2.73 4.00 -14.15
C GLN A 76 -3.24 5.33 -13.59
N GLU A 77 -4.48 5.37 -13.12
CA GLU A 77 -5.10 6.56 -12.52
C GLU A 77 -4.45 6.94 -11.18
N MET A 78 -4.11 5.95 -10.35
CA MET A 78 -3.41 6.19 -9.08
C MET A 78 -2.04 6.81 -9.33
N PHE A 79 -1.27 6.21 -10.23
CA PHE A 79 0.08 6.71 -10.54
C PHE A 79 -0.01 8.11 -11.14
N ALA A 80 -0.97 8.37 -12.04
CA ALA A 80 -1.17 9.69 -12.62
C ALA A 80 -1.69 10.73 -11.62
N SER A 81 -2.33 10.33 -10.53
CA SER A 81 -2.83 11.27 -9.52
C SER A 81 -1.82 11.62 -8.43
N VAL A 82 -0.77 10.80 -8.26
CA VAL A 82 0.17 10.97 -7.14
C VAL A 82 1.62 11.19 -7.60
N LEU A 83 1.99 10.76 -8.81
CA LEU A 83 3.34 10.96 -9.37
C LEU A 83 3.43 12.10 -10.40
N LEU A 84 2.30 12.70 -10.80
CA LEU A 84 2.21 13.89 -11.65
C LEU A 84 1.69 15.07 -10.82
#